data_AF-A0AB74K3A0-F1
#
_entry.id   AF-A0AB74K3A0-F1
#
_cell.length_a   1.000
_cell.length_b   1.000
_cell.length_c   1.000
_cell.angle_alpha   90.00
_cell.angle_beta   90.00
_cell.angle_gamma   90.00
#
_symmetry.space_group_name_H-M   'P 1'
#
loop_
_entity.id
_entity.type
_entity.pdbx_description
1 polymer ?
#
loop_
_entity_poly.entity_id
_entity_poly.type
_entity_poly.pdbx_seq_one_letter_code
_entity_poly.pdbx_strand_id
1 'polypeptide(L)' 'MLSILRKARLKDKEMRILMLGLDNSGKTSIVKNIMGEDINTVSPTLGFIIKTIDYDG' A
#
# COMPACT_ATOMS: atom_id res chain seq x y z
N MET A 1 4.04 30.28 0.11
CA MET A 1 3.08 29.31 0.69
C MET A 1 3.16 27.94 0.00
N LEU A 2 2.79 27.81 -1.28
CA LEU A 2 2.78 26.52 -2.00
C LEU A 2 4.16 25.83 -2.10
N SER A 3 5.24 26.59 -2.23
CA SER A 3 6.60 26.06 -2.27
C SER A 3 7.03 25.42 -0.93
N ILE A 4 6.49 25.89 0.19
CA ILE A 4 6.75 25.36 1.53
C ILE A 4 6.00 24.04 1.72
N LEU A 5 4.72 23.98 1.34
CA LEU A 5 3.92 22.74 1.36
C LEU A 5 4.51 21.66 0.44
N ARG A 6 5.00 22.04 -0.74
CA ARG A 6 5.68 21.12 -1.66
C ARG A 6 7.00 20.59 -1.07
N LYS A 7 7.78 21.43 -0.40
CA LYS A 7 9.02 21.02 0.29
C LYS A 7 8.75 20.12 1.49
N ALA A 8 7.65 20.33 2.22
CA ALA A 8 7.23 19.46 3.32
C ALA A 8 6.90 18.05 2.80
N ARG A 9 6.05 17.93 1.77
CA ARG A 9 5.73 16.62 1.15
C ARG A 9 6.96 15.88 0.60
N LEU A 10 7.94 16.59 0.06
CA LEU A 10 9.18 15.97 -0.43
C LEU A 10 10.10 15.48 0.70
N LYS A 11 9.97 16.03 1.92
CA LYS A 11 10.68 15.53 3.11
C LYS A 11 10.08 14.25 3.66
N ASP A 12 8.77 14.02 3.47
CA ASP A 12 8.05 12.92 4.13
C ASP A 12 8.44 11.51 3.64
N LYS A 13 9.35 11.36 2.65
CA LYS A 13 9.79 10.06 2.09
C LYS A 13 8.64 9.06 1.83
N GLU A 14 7.43 9.57 1.57
CA GLU A 14 6.23 8.77 1.38
C GLU A 14 6.22 8.18 -0.03
N MET A 15 6.10 6.85 -0.13
CA MET A 15 5.91 6.16 -1.41
C MET A 15 4.45 5.69 -1.53
N ARG A 16 3.83 5.96 -2.67
CA ARG A 16 2.49 5.46 -3.00
C ARG A 16 2.59 4.39 -4.07
N ILE A 17 2.25 3.16 -3.70
CA ILE A 17 2.31 1.99 -4.57
C ILE A 17 0.89 1.56 -4.92
N LEU A 18 0.60 1.41 -6.21
CA LEU A 18 -0.65 0.83 -6.70
C LEU A 18 -0.40 -0.58 -7.21
N MET A 19 -1.00 -1.58 -6.57
CA MET A 19 -0.90 -2.97 -7.00
C MET A 19 -2.02 -3.31 -7.99
N LEU A 20 -1.64 -3.68 -9.22
CA LEU A 20 -2.55 -4.08 -10.29
C LEU A 20 -2.31 -5.54 -10.69
N GLY A 21 -3.30 -6.16 -11.31
CA GLY A 21 -3.24 -7.55 -11.77
C GLY A 21 -4.64 -8.15 -11.94
N LEU A 22 -4.74 -9.26 -12.66
CA LEU A 22 -6.00 -9.98 -12.89
C LEU A 22 -6.65 -10.45 -11.59
N ASP A 23 -7.92 -10.81 -11.65
CA ASP A 23 -8.63 -11.41 -10.52
C ASP A 23 -7.90 -12.66 -10.04
N ASN A 24 -7.84 -12.88 -8.73
CA ASN A 24 -7.13 -14.01 -8.12
C ASN A 24 -5.61 -14.09 -8.38
N SER A 25 -4.96 -13.04 -8.90
CA SER A 25 -3.48 -12.99 -9.05
C SER A 25 -2.68 -12.91 -7.74
N GLY A 26 -3.34 -13.02 -6.58
CA GLY A 26 -2.68 -13.01 -5.27
C GLY A 26 -2.38 -11.61 -4.70
N LYS A 27 -2.94 -10.54 -5.28
CA LYS A 27 -2.72 -9.15 -4.82
C LYS A 27 -2.92 -8.97 -3.31
N THR A 28 -4.09 -9.40 -2.81
CA THR A 28 -4.43 -9.28 -1.39
C THR A 28 -3.50 -10.13 -0.52
N SER A 29 -3.09 -11.31 -0.98
CA SER A 29 -2.16 -12.19 -0.25
C SER A 29 -0.78 -11.55 -0.09
N ILE A 30 -0.26 -10.90 -1.14
CA ILE A 30 1.03 -10.19 -1.06
C ILE A 30 0.95 -9.03 -0.07
N VAL A 31 -0.11 -8.22 -0.15
CA VAL A 31 -0.31 -7.10 0.80
C VAL A 31 -0.35 -7.63 2.22
N LYS A 32 -1.15 -8.66 2.51
CA LYS A 32 -1.23 -9.26 3.84
C LYS A 32 0.11 -9.81 4.33
N ASN A 33 0.86 -10.49 3.48
CA ASN A 33 2.19 -11.00 3.83
C ASN A 33 3.15 -9.87 4.23
N ILE A 34 3.16 -8.75 3.48
CA ILE A 34 3.98 -7.57 3.82
C ILE A 34 3.54 -6.97 5.18
N MET A 35 2.25 -7.01 5.50
CA MET A 35 1.74 -6.56 6.81
C MET A 35 1.99 -7.56 7.95
N GLY A 36 2.46 -8.77 7.68
CA GLY A 36 2.51 -9.85 8.67
C GLY A 36 1.13 -10.38 9.10
N GLU A 37 0.10 -10.20 8.27
CA GLU A 37 -1.27 -10.70 8.50
C GLU A 37 -1.44 -12.14 7.99
N ASP A 38 -2.44 -12.87 8.50
CA ASP A 38 -2.75 -14.24 8.04
C ASP A 38 -3.18 -14.27 6.55
N ILE A 39 -2.46 -15.06 5.76
CA ILE A 39 -2.66 -15.23 4.32
C ILE A 39 -3.65 -16.34 3.97
N ASN A 40 -4.06 -17.19 4.93
CA ASN A 40 -4.96 -18.31 4.68
C ASN A 40 -6.43 -17.86 4.55
N THR A 41 -6.76 -16.72 5.16
CA THR A 41 -8.10 -16.12 5.11
C THR A 41 -8.14 -14.93 4.17
N VAL A 42 -8.31 -15.17 2.86
CA VAL A 42 -8.41 -14.10 1.86
C VAL A 42 -9.71 -14.20 1.07
N SER A 43 -10.50 -13.13 1.09
CA SER A 43 -11.71 -12.98 0.26
C SER A 43 -11.45 -12.08 -0.95
N PRO A 44 -12.20 -12.23 -2.06
CA PRO A 44 -12.13 -11.29 -3.17
C PRO A 44 -12.39 -9.84 -2.72
N THR A 45 -11.53 -8.92 -3.16
CA THR A 45 -11.67 -7.50 -2.81
C THR A 45 -12.69 -6.83 -3.70
N LEU A 46 -13.70 -6.17 -3.11
CA LEU A 46 -14.57 -5.24 -3.82
C LEU A 46 -13.91 -3.85 -3.82
N GLY A 47 -13.61 -3.30 -4.99
CA GLY A 47 -12.92 -2.02 -5.12
C GLY A 47 -11.42 -2.12 -4.81
N PHE A 48 -10.90 -1.23 -3.95
CA PHE A 48 -9.50 -1.20 -3.56
C PHE A 48 -9.35 -1.05 -2.04
N ILE A 49 -8.20 -1.52 -1.53
CA ILE A 49 -7.80 -1.37 -0.13
C ILE A 49 -6.61 -0.40 -0.10
N ILE A 50 -6.63 0.55 0.83
CA ILE A 50 -5.48 1.42 1.12
C ILE A 50 -4.91 1.01 2.47
N LYS A 51 -3.61 0.70 2.51
CA LYS A 51 -2.83 0.45 3.71
C LYS A 51 -1.60 1.34 3.68
N THR A 52 -1.24 1.89 4.83
CA THR A 52 0.01 2.63 5.03
C THR A 52 0.91 1.77 5.90
N ILE A 53 2.18 1.64 5.50
CA ILE A 53 3.21 0.98 6.28
C ILE A 53 4.37 1.93 6.51
N ASP A 54 4.87 1.90 7.74
CA ASP A 54 6.17 2.46 8.05
C ASP A 54 7.22 1.42 7.68
N TYR A 55 8.13 1.79 6.79
CA TYR A 55 9.26 0.96 6.40
C TYR A 55 10.54 1.69 6.78
N ASP A 56 11.32 1.09 7.67
CA ASP A 56 12.63 1.61 8.06
C ASP A 56 13.61 1.23 6.95
N GLY A 57 13.90 2.21 6.09
CA GLY A 57 14.67 2.05 4.86
C GLY A 57 16.16 1.83 5.08
#